data_AF-A0A1W2PQ45-F1
#
_entry.id   AF-A0A1W2PQ45-F1
#
_cell.length_a   1.000
_cell.length_b   1.000
_cell.length_c   1.000
_cell.angle_alpha   90.00
_cell.angle_beta   90.00
_cell.angle_gamma   90.00
#
_symmetry.space_group_name_H-M   'P 1'
#
loop_
_entity.id
_entity.type
_entity.pdbx_description
1 polymer ?
#
loop_
_entity_poly.entity_id
_entity_poly.type
_entity_poly.pdbx_seq_one_letter_code
_entity_poly.pdbx_strand_id
1 'polypeptide(L)'
;LSCSSRSSYDMYHLSREGEAHERRFSAGPKVNGTFQADFPLGPATHGGTYRCFGSFRDSPYEWSNSSDPLLVSVTGNPSNSWPSPTEPSSKTDAAVMDQEPAGNRTAN
;
A
#
# COMPACT_ATOMS: atom_id res chain seq x y z
N LEU A 1 9.12 0.97 11.15
CA LEU A 1 8.75 2.40 11.14
C LEU A 1 8.58 2.83 12.58
N SER A 2 9.18 3.94 12.99
CA SER A 2 9.09 4.42 14.38
C SER A 2 8.21 5.66 14.47
N CYS A 3 7.26 5.68 15.39
CA CYS A 3 6.48 6.86 15.76
C CYS A 3 7.04 7.38 17.10
N SER A 4 7.32 8.67 17.21
CA SER A 4 7.81 9.26 18.46
C SER A 4 7.28 10.67 18.71
N SER A 5 7.18 11.04 19.98
CA SER A 5 6.78 12.38 20.42
C SER A 5 7.38 12.69 21.80
N ARG A 6 7.52 13.97 22.12
CA ARG A 6 7.85 14.44 23.48
C ARG A 6 6.66 14.34 24.42
N SER A 7 5.44 14.26 23.88
CA SER A 7 4.23 14.00 24.64
C SER A 7 4.26 12.60 25.23
N SER A 8 3.74 12.45 26.44
CA SER A 8 3.71 11.19 27.19
C SER A 8 2.58 10.27 26.74
N TYR A 9 2.41 10.08 25.43
CA TYR A 9 1.44 9.14 24.91
C TYR A 9 1.83 7.72 25.31
N ASP A 10 0.86 6.96 25.83
CA ASP A 10 1.05 5.57 26.21
C ASP A 10 0.91 4.63 25.01
N MET A 11 0.18 5.06 23.99
CA MET A 11 -0.15 4.29 22.80
C MET A 11 0.11 5.12 21.55
N TYR A 12 0.61 4.46 20.51
CA TYR A 12 0.72 5.01 19.18
C TYR A 12 -0.14 4.21 18.20
N HIS A 13 -0.71 4.93 17.24
CA HIS A 13 -1.52 4.38 16.15
C HIS A 13 -0.86 4.75 14.83
N LEU A 14 -0.78 3.79 13.92
CA LEU A 14 -0.19 3.94 12.60
C LEU A 14 -1.25 3.65 11.55
N SER A 15 -1.61 4.66 10.78
CA SER A 15 -2.48 4.50 9.62
C SER A 15 -1.66 4.50 8.32
N ARG A 16 -2.21 3.85 7.30
CA ARG A 16 -1.72 3.88 5.93
C ARG A 16 -2.84 4.39 5.05
N GLU A 17 -2.52 5.31 4.15
CA GLU A 17 -3.50 5.84 3.19
C GLU A 17 -4.06 4.73 2.30
N GLY A 18 -5.39 4.70 2.14
CA GLY A 18 -6.10 3.67 1.38
C GLY A 18 -6.39 2.37 2.15
N GLU A 19 -5.94 2.24 3.40
CA GLU A 19 -6.25 1.11 4.27
C GLU A 19 -7.30 1.49 5.32
N ALA A 20 -8.27 0.60 5.55
CA ALA A 20 -9.28 0.80 6.59
C ALA A 20 -8.76 0.47 8.00
N HIS A 21 -7.70 -0.34 8.11
CA HIS A 21 -7.20 -0.83 9.38
C HIS A 21 -5.96 -0.05 9.82
N GLU A 22 -6.05 0.60 10.98
CA GLU A 22 -4.89 1.10 11.71
C GLU A 22 -4.20 -0.01 12.51
N ARG A 23 -2.92 0.20 12.81
CA ARG A 23 -2.18 -0.64 13.75
C ARG A 23 -1.88 0.14 15.01
N ARG A 24 -1.91 -0.53 16.16
CA ARG A 24 -1.69 0.09 17.46
C ARG A 24 -0.57 -0.61 18.22
N PHE A 25 0.34 0.16 18.81
CA PHE A 25 1.43 -0.33 19.64
C PHE A 25 1.57 0.52 20.91
N SER A 26 2.00 -0.12 22.01
CA SER A 26 2.31 0.61 23.24
C SER A 26 3.62 1.39 23.07
N ALA A 27 3.68 2.58 23.63
CA ALA A 27 4.93 3.30 23.75
C ALA A 27 5.90 2.53 24.66
N GLY A 28 7.16 2.49 24.24
CA GLY A 28 8.26 2.03 25.07
C GLY A 28 8.63 3.05 26.15
N PRO A 29 9.68 2.76 26.94
CA PRO A 29 10.21 3.71 27.92
C PRO A 29 10.68 4.99 27.25
N LYS A 30 10.67 6.10 28.00
CA LYS A 30 11.15 7.38 27.53
C LYS A 30 12.66 7.33 27.27
N VAL A 31 13.06 7.60 26.04
CA VAL A 31 14.47 7.66 25.60
C VAL A 31 14.74 9.05 25.05
N ASN A 32 15.83 9.70 25.48
CA ASN A 32 16.25 11.02 24.99
C ASN A 32 15.16 12.10 24.99
N GLY A 33 14.22 12.04 25.94
CA GLY A 33 13.14 13.02 26.04
C GLY A 33 11.85 12.65 25.30
N THR A 34 11.82 11.54 24.57
CA THR A 34 10.68 11.12 23.73
C THR A 34 10.14 9.75 24.12
N PHE A 35 8.84 9.57 23.94
CA PHE A 35 8.14 8.29 24.00
C PHE A 35 7.96 7.79 22.57
N GLN A 36 8.21 6.52 22.30
CA GLN A 36 8.17 5.98 20.94
C GLN A 36 7.57 4.59 20.86
N ALA A 37 7.08 4.22 19.68
CA ALA A 37 6.65 2.86 19.36
C ALA A 37 7.16 2.47 17.96
N ASP A 38 7.68 1.24 17.88
CA ASP A 38 8.23 0.69 16.64
C ASP A 38 7.24 -0.29 16.01
N PHE A 39 6.81 0.04 14.78
CA PHE A 39 5.90 -0.74 13.97
C PHE A 39 6.66 -1.59 12.95
N PRO A 40 6.58 -2.93 13.01
CA PRO A 40 7.16 -3.80 11.99
C PRO A 40 6.33 -3.69 10.70
N LEU A 41 6.92 -3.26 9.58
CA LEU A 41 6.16 -3.05 8.32
C LEU A 41 5.93 -4.34 7.51
N GLY A 42 6.37 -5.50 7.99
CA GLY A 42 6.23 -6.78 7.28
C GLY A 42 7.10 -6.86 6.02
N PRO A 43 6.84 -7.83 5.12
CA PRO A 43 7.55 -7.95 3.85
C PRO A 43 7.56 -6.64 3.06
N ALA A 44 8.53 -6.50 2.17
CA ALA A 44 8.72 -5.33 1.29
C ALA A 44 7.60 -5.19 0.24
N THR A 45 6.33 -5.45 0.56
CA THR A 45 5.16 -5.21 -0.28
C THR A 45 4.27 -4.10 0.29
N HIS A 46 4.53 -3.65 1.51
CA HIS A 46 3.72 -2.67 2.24
C HIS A 46 4.20 -1.23 2.02
N GLY A 47 4.43 -0.82 0.78
CA GLY A 47 4.74 0.59 0.46
C GLY A 47 3.52 1.51 0.62
N GLY A 48 3.69 2.80 0.82
CA GLY A 48 2.58 3.76 0.89
C GLY A 48 2.87 4.92 1.83
N THR A 49 1.87 5.79 1.99
CA THR A 49 1.95 6.96 2.87
C THR A 49 1.44 6.58 4.25
N TYR A 50 2.29 6.73 5.26
CA TYR A 50 2.00 6.43 6.66
C TYR A 50 1.87 7.70 7.50
N ARG A 51 0.99 7.64 8.52
CA ARG A 51 0.83 8.70 9.52
C ARG A 51 0.70 8.11 10.92
N CYS A 52 1.33 8.76 11.89
CA CYS A 52 1.29 8.40 13.29
C CYS A 52 0.31 9.28 14.06
N PHE A 53 -0.30 8.70 15.09
CA PHE A 53 -1.14 9.37 16.08
C PHE A 53 -0.79 8.83 17.46
N GLY A 54 -0.97 9.64 18.51
CA GLY A 54 -0.80 9.22 19.91
C GLY A 54 -2.12 9.24 20.67
N SER A 55 -2.26 8.36 21.65
CA SER A 55 -3.36 8.41 22.64
C SER A 55 -2.86 8.00 24.03
N PHE A 56 -3.68 8.30 25.04
CA PHE A 56 -3.45 7.80 26.40
C PHE A 56 -4.12 6.45 26.59
N ARG A 57 -3.67 5.68 27.60
CA ARG A 57 -4.29 4.39 27.96
C ARG A 57 -5.75 4.55 28.40
N ASP A 58 -6.03 5.64 29.11
CA ASP A 58 -7.35 5.93 29.66
C ASP A 58 -8.34 6.46 28.60
N SER A 59 -7.81 7.04 27.52
CA SER A 59 -8.60 7.55 26.38
C SER A 59 -8.10 6.98 25.04
N PRO A 60 -8.25 5.67 24.79
CA PRO A 60 -7.64 4.99 23.64
C PRO A 60 -8.23 5.40 22.28
N TYR A 61 -9.39 6.04 22.28
CA TYR A 61 -10.12 6.49 21.08
C TYR A 61 -9.96 8.01 20.83
N GLU A 62 -9.34 8.75 21.75
CA GLU A 62 -9.05 10.17 21.57
C GLU A 62 -7.61 10.33 21.06
N TRP A 63 -7.47 10.49 19.75
CA TRP A 63 -6.17 10.55 19.10
C TRP A 63 -5.66 11.98 19.00
N SER A 64 -4.33 12.12 19.01
CA SER A 64 -3.65 13.37 18.73
C SER A 64 -3.91 13.87 17.31
N ASN A 65 -3.42 15.07 17.01
CA ASN A 65 -3.26 15.47 15.61
C ASN A 65 -2.30 14.49 14.89
N SER A 66 -2.42 14.45 13.56
CA SER A 66 -1.61 13.56 12.74
C SER A 66 -0.16 14.03 12.68
N SER A 67 0.77 13.08 12.57
CA SER A 67 2.15 13.40 12.20
C SER A 67 2.26 13.86 10.74
N ASP A 68 3.44 14.35 10.39
CA ASP A 68 3.81 14.51 9.00
C ASP A 68 3.71 13.17 8.25
N PRO A 69 3.26 13.18 6.97
CA PRO A 69 3.20 11.96 6.16
C PRO A 69 4.58 11.41 5.86
N LEU A 70 4.74 10.10 5.99
CA LEU A 70 5.95 9.38 5.60
C LEU A 70 5.67 8.43 4.44
N LEU A 71 6.24 8.72 3.28
CA LEU A 71 6.19 7.81 2.13
C LEU A 71 7.22 6.70 2.28
N VAL A 72 6.76 5.45 2.30
CA VAL A 72 7.58 4.24 2.27
C VAL A 72 7.49 3.64 0.87
N SER A 73 8.60 3.56 0.14
CA SER A 73 8.65 2.92 -1.16
C SER A 73 9.13 1.48 -1.05
N VAL A 74 8.61 0.63 -1.92
CA VAL A 74 9.09 -0.74 -2.10
C VAL A 74 10.02 -0.75 -3.30
N THR A 75 11.29 -1.08 -3.07
CA THR A 75 12.25 -1.30 -4.16
C THR A 75 12.37 -2.80 -4.40
N GLY A 76 11.71 -3.28 -5.46
CA GLY A 76 11.85 -4.66 -5.94
C GLY A 76 12.89 -4.72 -7.05
N ASN A 77 13.84 -5.66 -6.97
CA ASN A 77 14.67 -6.02 -8.11
C ASN A 77 13.84 -7.00 -8.97
N PRO A 78 13.40 -6.66 -10.21
CA PRO A 78 12.56 -7.55 -11.01
C PRO A 78 13.32 -8.78 -11.57
N SER A 79 14.61 -8.92 -11.25
CA SER A 79 15.43 -10.02 -11.73
C SER A 79 15.90 -10.85 -10.53
N ASN A 80 15.18 -11.93 -10.25
CA ASN A 80 15.73 -13.28 -10.06
C ASN A 80 14.63 -14.23 -9.57
N SER A 81 14.39 -15.26 -10.38
CA SER A 81 13.54 -16.45 -10.16
C SER A 81 12.02 -16.28 -10.11
N TRP A 82 11.42 -15.98 -11.27
CA TRP A 82 10.31 -16.82 -11.75
C TRP A 82 10.35 -16.82 -13.29
N PRO A 83 10.52 -17.98 -13.96
CA PRO A 83 10.30 -18.01 -15.39
C PRO A 83 8.81 -17.70 -15.62
N SER A 84 8.53 -16.67 -16.43
CA SER A 84 7.18 -16.40 -16.93
C SER A 84 6.57 -17.69 -17.48
N PRO A 85 5.32 -18.04 -17.15
CA PRO A 85 4.63 -19.12 -17.83
C PRO A 85 4.64 -18.81 -19.33
N THR A 86 5.30 -19.66 -20.12
CA THR A 86 5.33 -19.56 -21.57
C THR A 86 3.89 -19.50 -22.07
N GLU A 87 3.52 -18.43 -22.79
CA GLU A 87 2.28 -18.41 -23.55
C GLU A 87 2.24 -19.63 -24.48
N PRO A 88 1.16 -20.44 -24.49
CA PRO A 88 0.95 -21.36 -25.59
C PRO A 88 0.56 -20.52 -26.81
N SER A 89 1.48 -20.42 -27.76
CA SER A 89 1.22 -19.86 -29.09
C SER A 89 0.19 -20.74 -29.81
N SER A 90 -1.08 -20.34 -29.77
CA SER A 90 -2.10 -20.91 -30.65
C SER A 90 -1.97 -20.26 -32.03
N LYS A 91 -1.07 -20.79 -32.85
CA LYS A 91 -1.03 -20.56 -34.30
C LYS A 91 -1.53 -21.82 -34.99
N THR A 92 -2.74 -21.76 -35.53
CA THR A 92 -3.14 -22.57 -36.68
C THR A 92 -3.92 -21.67 -37.66
N ASP A 93 -3.19 -21.23 -38.70
CA ASP A 93 -3.67 -20.78 -40.02
C ASP A 93 -4.69 -21.77 -40.62
N ALA A 94 -5.54 -21.49 -41.61
CA ALA A 94 -5.97 -20.31 -42.35
C ALA A 94 -7.17 -20.79 -43.19
N ALA A 95 -8.13 -19.90 -43.45
CA ALA A 95 -8.88 -19.94 -44.70
C ALA A 95 -9.34 -18.51 -45.02
N VAL A 96 -8.51 -17.85 -45.83
CA VAL A 96 -8.84 -16.67 -46.61
C VAL A 96 -9.94 -17.04 -47.60
N MET A 97 -11.01 -16.25 -47.66
CA MET A 97 -11.72 -15.94 -48.91
C MET A 97 -12.22 -14.49 -48.87
N ASP A 98 -11.46 -13.67 -49.60
CA ASP A 98 -11.74 -12.45 -50.37
C ASP A 98 -12.88 -11.45 -50.07
N GLN A 99 -12.43 -10.19 -49.93
CA GLN A 99 -12.85 -8.91 -50.55
C GLN A 99 -14.33 -8.42 -50.55
N GLU A 100 -14.50 -7.24 -49.93
CA GLU A 100 -15.56 -6.20 -50.06
C GLU A 100 -15.76 -5.72 -51.54
N PRO A 101 -16.81 -4.94 -51.96
CA PRO A 101 -17.44 -3.91 -51.14
C PRO A 101 -18.91 -3.44 -51.38
N ALA A 102 -19.29 -2.47 -50.54
CA ALA A 102 -20.12 -1.28 -50.83
C ALA A 102 -21.65 -1.38 -50.69
N GLY A 103 -22.19 -0.44 -49.91
CA GLY A 103 -23.61 -0.17 -49.83
C GLY A 103 -24.20 0.41 -51.11
N ASN A 104 -25.46 0.06 -51.38
CA ASN A 104 -26.38 0.86 -52.18
C ASN A 104 -27.80 0.82 -51.58
N ARG A 105 -28.54 1.90 -51.84
CA ARG A 105 -29.94 2.17 -51.43
C ARG A 105 -30.90 1.31 -52.27
N THR A 106 -32.08 0.97 -51.76
CA THR A 106 -33.42 1.29 -52.35
C THR A 106 -34.53 0.88 -51.37
N ALA A 107 -35.61 1.65 -51.38
CA ALA A 107 -36.83 1.51 -50.58
C ALA A 107 -37.80 0.48 -51.16
N ASN A 108 -38.58 -0.14 -50.28
CA ASN A 108 -39.94 -0.62 -50.54
C ASN A 108 -40.69 -0.76 -49.21
#